data_AF-A0A6F9ZK48-F1
#
_entry.id   AF-A0A6F9ZK48-F1
#
_cell.length_a   1.000
_cell.length_b   1.000
_cell.length_c   1.000
_cell.angle_alpha   90.00
_cell.angle_beta   90.00
_cell.angle_gamma   90.00
#
_symmetry.space_group_name_H-M   'P 1'
#
loop_
_entity.id
_entity.type
_entity.pdbx_description
1 polymer ?
#
loop_
_entity_poly.entity_id
_entity_poly.type
_entity_poly.pdbx_seq_one_letter_code
_entity_poly.pdbx_strand_id
1 'polypeptide(L)' 'MLETFLFTLLIIAIGLGFLCIRIWVGKRFVHTHVDGNKALNEKGIHCVQSLDAAKRQDNPHAVSEK' A
#
# COMPACT_ATOMS: atom_id res chain seq x y z
N MET A 1 16.90 -18.80 -33.98
CA MET A 1 16.02 -17.62 -33.81
C MET A 1 14.68 -17.99 -33.20
N LEU A 2 13.94 -18.93 -33.79
CA LEU A 2 12.62 -19.33 -33.27
C LEU A 2 12.73 -20.18 -32.00
N GLU A 3 13.71 -21.09 -31.91
CA GLU A 3 13.97 -21.87 -30.69
C GLU A 3 14.32 -20.99 -29.50
N THR A 4 15.24 -20.03 -29.68
CA THR A 4 15.61 -19.05 -28.65
C THR A 4 14.42 -18.21 -28.20
N PHE A 5 13.54 -17.85 -29.13
CA PHE A 5 12.30 -17.11 -28.81
C PHE A 5 11.30 -17.97 -28.02
N LEU A 6 11.21 -19.27 -28.31
CA LEU A 6 10.36 -20.19 -27.57
C LEU A 6 10.86 -20.38 -26.13
N PHE A 7 12.17 -20.49 -25.94
CA PHE A 7 12.79 -20.57 -24.62
C PHE A 7 12.58 -19.28 -23.80
N THR A 8 12.70 -18.11 -24.40
CA THR A 8 12.45 -16.84 -23.68
C THR A 8 10.98 -16.71 -23.27
N LEU A 9 10.04 -17.08 -24.14
CA LEU A 9 8.62 -17.10 -23.81
C LEU A 9 8.29 -18.09 -22.67
N LEU A 10 8.90 -19.27 -22.68
CA LEU A 10 8.74 -20.27 -21.62
C LEU A 10 9.18 -19.72 -20.26
N ILE A 11 10.35 -19.07 -20.21
CA ILE A 11 10.89 -18.48 -18.96
C ILE A 11 9.97 -17.38 -18.44
N ILE A 12 9.49 -16.49 -19.31
CA ILE A 12 8.56 -15.42 -18.94
C ILE A 12 7.25 -16.02 -18.41
N ALA A 13 6.70 -17.03 -19.07
CA ALA A 13 5.48 -17.71 -18.66
C ALA A 13 5.60 -18.34 -17.27
N ILE A 14 6.74 -19.00 -16.99
CA ILE A 14 7.02 -19.56 -15.67
C ILE A 14 7.11 -18.46 -14.60
N GLY A 15 7.79 -17.34 -14.90
CA GLY A 15 7.90 -16.19 -13.99
C GLY A 15 6.54 -15.57 -13.65
N LEU A 16 5.68 -15.37 -14.65
CA LEU A 16 4.30 -14.92 -14.45
C LEU A 16 3.48 -15.94 -13.64
N GLY A 17 3.65 -17.24 -13.91
CA GLY A 17 3.00 -18.31 -13.15
C GLY A 17 3.35 -18.24 -11.65
N PHE A 18 4.64 -18.11 -11.32
CA PHE A 18 5.07 -17.95 -9.94
C PHE A 18 4.57 -16.65 -9.31
N LEU A 19 4.54 -15.55 -10.06
CA LEU A 19 3.98 -14.28 -9.57
C LEU A 19 2.49 -14.42 -9.24
N CYS A 20 1.71 -15.10 -10.09
CA CYS A 20 0.29 -15.38 -9.84
C CYS A 20 0.09 -16.24 -8.59
N ILE A 21 0.85 -17.32 -8.44
CA ILE A 21 0.81 -18.18 -7.25
C ILE A 21 1.15 -17.38 -5.99
N ARG A 22 2.17 -16.51 -6.07
CA ARG A 22 2.61 -15.65 -4.96
C ARG A 22 1.52 -14.67 -4.52
N ILE A 23 0.73 -14.14 -5.46
CA ILE A 23 -0.39 -13.22 -5.17
C ILE A 23 -1.58 -13.98 -4.58
N TRP A 24 -1.82 -15.22 -5.01
CA TRP A 24 -2.93 -16.05 -4.51
C TRP A 24 -2.67 -16.62 -3.11
N VAL A 25 -1.45 -17.11 -2.85
CA VAL A 25 -1.06 -17.73 -1.56
C VAL A 25 -0.52 -16.69 -0.58
N GLY A 26 0.03 -15.58 -1.08
CA GLY A 26 0.63 -14.54 -0.25
C GLY A 26 -0.37 -13.57 0.39
N LYS A 27 0.13 -12.72 1.29
CA LYS A 27 -0.61 -11.54 1.75
C LYS A 27 -0.86 -10.64 0.54
N ARG A 28 -2.12 -10.22 0.34
CA ARG A 28 -2.48 -9.19 -0.63
C ARG A 28 -1.65 -7.93 -0.36
N PHE A 29 -1.42 -7.14 -1.40
CA PHE A 29 -0.81 -5.82 -1.25
C PHE A 29 -1.57 -5.05 -0.18
N VAL A 30 -0.85 -4.58 0.83
CA VAL A 30 -1.42 -3.70 1.86
C VAL A 30 -1.87 -2.41 1.20
N HIS A 31 -2.92 -1.78 1.72
CA HIS A 31 -3.27 -0.44 1.29
C HIS A 31 -2.06 0.47 1.49
N THR A 32 -1.56 1.05 0.41
CA THR A 32 -0.40 1.94 0.41
C THR A 32 -0.74 3.35 0.89
N HIS A 33 -2.03 3.67 0.98
CA HIS A 33 -2.51 4.91 1.55
C HIS A 33 -2.44 4.86 3.08
N VAL A 34 -1.95 5.93 3.71
CA VAL A 34 -1.75 6.02 5.17
C VAL A 34 -3.04 5.73 5.93
N ASP A 35 -4.17 6.35 5.53
CA ASP A 35 -5.46 6.16 6.21
C ASP A 35 -6.08 4.76 6.03
N GLY A 36 -5.72 4.05 4.95
CA GLY A 36 -6.26 2.72 4.65
C GLY A 36 -5.40 1.57 5.18
N ASN A 37 -4.20 1.86 5.68
CA ASN A 37 -3.26 0.83 6.08
C ASN A 37 -3.45 0.43 7.55
N LYS A 38 -4.03 -0.76 7.76
CA LYS A 38 -4.25 -1.32 9.10
C LYS A 38 -2.96 -1.36 9.94
N ALA A 39 -1.82 -1.68 9.34
CA ALA A 39 -0.54 -1.77 10.07
C ALA A 39 0.02 -0.41 10.49
N LEU A 40 -0.32 0.68 9.77
CA LEU A 40 0.05 2.04 10.16
C LEU A 40 -0.92 2.58 11.21
N ASN A 41 -2.20 2.26 11.07
CA ASN A 41 -3.23 2.60 12.04
C ASN A 41 -2.97 1.93 13.41
N GLU A 42 -2.58 0.66 13.44
CA GLU A 42 -2.15 -0.03 14.68
C GLU A 42 -0.94 0.63 15.36
N LYS A 43 -0.14 1.41 14.62
CA LYS A 43 0.99 2.19 15.15
C LYS A 43 0.61 3.64 15.50
N GLY A 44 -0.66 4.02 15.35
CA GLY A 44 -1.15 5.39 15.56
C GLY A 44 -0.68 6.40 14.50
N ILE A 45 -0.25 5.92 13.34
CA ILE A 45 0.21 6.77 12.23
C ILE A 45 -1.00 7.05 11.32
N HIS A 46 -1.44 8.31 11.33
CA HIS A 46 -2.54 8.81 10.50
C HIS A 46 -2.05 9.94 9.59
N CYS A 47 -2.91 10.40 8.66
CA CYS A 47 -2.59 11.58 7.87
C CYS A 47 -2.34 12.79 8.80
N VAL A 48 -1.46 13.70 8.38
CA VAL A 48 -1.02 14.81 9.24
C VAL A 48 -2.21 15.67 9.68
N GLN A 49 -3.21 15.86 8.82
CA GLN A 49 -4.40 16.68 9.10
C GLN A 49 -5.29 16.04 10.16
N SER A 50 -5.51 14.73 10.11
CA SER A 50 -6.34 14.03 11.10
C SER A 50 -5.62 13.92 12.44
N LEU A 51 -4.30 13.67 12.43
CA LEU A 51 -3.49 13.63 13.64
C LEU A 51 -3.42 15.00 14.32
N ASP A 52 -3.25 16.07 13.53
CA ASP A 52 -3.27 17.45 14.02
C ASP A 52 -4.64 17.78 14.61
N ALA A 53 -5.74 17.49 13.89
CA ALA A 53 -7.10 17.68 14.39
C ALA A 53 -7.39 16.92 15.69
N ALA A 54 -6.95 15.66 15.80
CA ALA A 54 -7.14 14.86 17.01
C ALA A 54 -6.31 15.35 18.20
N LYS A 55 -5.18 16.05 17.96
CA LYS A 55 -4.31 16.61 19.00
C LYS A 55 -4.58 18.08 19.31
N ARG A 56 -5.46 18.75 18.55
CA ARG A 56 -5.87 20.12 18.86
C ARG A 56 -6.49 20.16 20.24
N GLN A 57 -5.97 21.06 21.08
CA GLN A 57 -6.57 21.37 22.37
C GLN A 57 -7.67 22.41 22.17
N ASP A 58 -8.70 22.34 23.02
CA ASP A 58 -9.77 23.35 23.01
C ASP A 58 -9.17 24.71 23.40
N ASN A 59 -9.29 25.70 22.51
CA ASN A 59 -8.78 27.03 22.71
C ASN A 59 -9.90 28.04 22.44
N PRO A 60 -10.32 28.84 23.44
CA PRO A 60 -11.38 29.83 23.28
C PRO A 60 -11.00 30.98 22.32
N HIS A 61 -9.72 31.11 21.97
CA HIS A 61 -9.21 32.07 21.00
C HIS A 61 -8.85 31.44 19.64
N ALA A 62 -9.27 30.20 19.38
CA ALA A 62 -9.00 29.55 18.11
C ALA A 62 -9.62 30.33 16.95
N VAL A 63 -8.80 30.62 15.94
CA VAL A 63 -9.23 31.27 14.70
C VAL A 63 -9.56 30.17 13.68
N SER A 64 -10.62 30.37 12.88
CA SER A 64 -11.02 29.41 11.86
C SER A 64 -9.96 29.30 10.76
N GLU A 65 -9.34 28.13 10.65
CA GLU A 65 -8.42 27.78 9.57
C GLU A 65 -9.26 27.35 8.36
N LYS A 66 -9.23 28.13 7.28
CA LYS A 66 -9.90 27.86 5.99
C LYS A 66 -8.93 27.36 4.95
#